data_AF-A0A951BAD2-F1
#
_entry.id   AF-A0A951BAD2-F1
#
_cell.length_a   1.000
_cell.length_b   1.000
_cell.length_c   1.000
_cell.angle_alpha   90.00
_cell.angle_beta   90.00
_cell.angle_gamma   90.00
#
_symmetry.space_group_name_H-M   'P 1'
#
loop_
_entity.id
_entity.type
_entity.pdbx_description
1 polymer ?
#
loop_
_entity_poly.entity_id
_entity_poly.type
_entity_poly.pdbx_seq_one_letter_code
_entity_poly.pdbx_strand_id
1 'polypeptide(L)'
;MDESGNPTIQEKLARLEPTQMTVGYAEVVLKREDWQQRSQAHREKLLATHLFPAVRGPEGRYFITDHHHLGRALIEESVDGVQLQLVSDLSHLAADEFWVVMDHNQWVHPYDSNGQRRNFADVPQSLLDLADDPYRSLAAKVRRAGGYQKDLTPFAEFLWADFFRRRIPASQLTSDPNAALQEAIKLAQTSDAAHLPDS
;
A
#
# COMPACT_ATOMS: atom_id res chain seq x y z
N MET A 1 -18.90 -23.91 17.82
CA MET A 1 -18.12 -22.73 17.39
C MET A 1 -16.89 -23.30 16.75
N ASP A 2 -16.85 -23.23 15.43
CA ASP A 2 -15.78 -23.80 14.61
C ASP A 2 -14.60 -22.81 14.59
N GLU A 3 -13.49 -23.18 15.24
CA GLU A 3 -12.18 -22.53 15.10
C GLU A 3 -11.46 -23.04 13.84
N SER A 4 -12.10 -22.98 12.67
CA SER A 4 -11.41 -23.17 11.40
C SER A 4 -10.72 -21.86 11.01
N GLY A 5 -9.78 -21.44 11.86
CA GLY A 5 -8.84 -20.38 11.51
C GLY A 5 -8.10 -20.82 10.26
N ASN A 6 -8.31 -20.13 9.14
CA ASN A 6 -7.63 -20.42 7.88
C ASN A 6 -6.12 -20.61 8.17
N PRO A 7 -5.50 -21.70 7.70
CA PRO A 7 -4.09 -21.97 7.96
C PRO A 7 -3.26 -20.78 7.49
N THR A 8 -2.39 -20.28 8.37
CA THR A 8 -1.43 -19.23 8.02
C THR A 8 -0.39 -19.82 7.08
N ILE A 9 -0.21 -19.18 5.92
CA ILE A 9 0.71 -19.62 4.87
C ILE A 9 2.00 -18.85 5.04
N GLN A 10 3.13 -19.54 5.21
CA GLN A 10 4.44 -18.89 5.18
C GLN A 10 4.90 -18.76 3.72
N GLU A 11 5.32 -17.56 3.31
CA GLU A 11 5.82 -17.31 1.96
C GLU A 11 7.02 -16.33 1.99
N LYS A 12 7.91 -16.47 1.01
CA LYS A 12 9.02 -15.54 0.82
C LYS A 12 8.52 -14.20 0.33
N LEU A 13 9.01 -13.12 0.93
CA LEU A 13 8.67 -11.76 0.51
C LEU A 13 8.99 -11.51 -0.97
N ALA A 14 10.11 -12.06 -1.46
CA ALA A 14 10.53 -11.96 -2.86
C ALA A 14 9.62 -12.70 -3.87
N ARG A 15 8.67 -13.52 -3.39
CA ARG A 15 7.70 -14.25 -4.23
C ARG A 15 6.31 -13.63 -4.20
N LEU A 16 6.11 -12.57 -3.42
CA LEU A 16 4.83 -11.88 -3.33
C LEU A 16 4.65 -10.95 -4.52
N GLU A 17 3.51 -11.08 -5.19
CA GLU A 17 3.09 -10.23 -6.28
C GLU A 17 2.40 -8.99 -5.69
N PRO A 18 2.84 -7.77 -6.02
CA PRO A 18 2.11 -6.58 -5.61
C PRO A 18 0.82 -6.42 -6.41
N THR A 19 -0.13 -5.69 -5.83
CA THR A 19 -1.38 -5.33 -6.50
C THR A 19 -1.54 -3.81 -6.61
N GLN A 20 -0.48 -3.06 -6.38
CA GLN A 20 -0.41 -1.63 -6.66
C GLN A 20 0.90 -1.32 -7.37
N MET A 21 0.99 -0.18 -8.04
CA MET A 21 2.20 0.18 -8.79
C MET A 21 3.15 1.08 -8.00
N THR A 22 2.64 1.78 -6.99
CA THR A 22 3.39 2.83 -6.29
C THR A 22 3.27 2.69 -4.78
N VAL A 23 4.26 3.19 -4.06
CA VAL A 23 4.24 3.41 -2.61
C VAL A 23 4.82 4.79 -2.33
N GLY A 24 4.54 5.34 -1.15
CA GLY A 24 5.26 6.53 -0.69
C GLY A 24 6.59 6.13 -0.04
N TYR A 25 7.73 6.44 -0.65
CA TYR A 25 9.05 6.03 -0.15
C TYR A 25 9.35 6.60 1.24
N ALA A 26 8.84 7.79 1.57
CA ALA A 26 8.99 8.34 2.92
C ALA A 26 8.35 7.43 3.99
N GLU A 27 7.25 6.74 3.66
CA GLU A 27 6.61 5.79 4.57
C GLU A 27 7.34 4.44 4.62
N VAL A 28 7.98 4.02 3.53
CA VAL A 28 8.90 2.86 3.52
C VAL A 28 10.09 3.11 4.44
N VAL A 29 10.74 4.28 4.31
CA VAL A 29 11.88 4.67 5.17
C VAL A 29 11.50 4.63 6.65
N LEU A 30 10.38 5.24 7.04
CA LEU A 30 9.92 5.22 8.43
C LEU A 30 9.67 3.80 8.97
N LYS A 31 9.17 2.89 8.12
CA LYS A 31 8.97 1.48 8.51
C LYS A 31 10.30 0.75 8.70
N ARG A 32 11.31 1.07 7.88
CA ARG A 32 12.66 0.52 8.03
C ARG A 32 13.31 1.02 9.33
N GLU A 33 13.21 2.32 9.61
CA GLU A 33 13.72 2.90 10.86
C GLU A 33 13.05 2.28 12.09
N ASP A 34 11.72 2.14 12.09
CA ASP A 34 10.98 1.45 13.13
C ASP A 34 11.43 -0.02 13.29
N TRP A 35 11.61 -0.73 12.17
CA TRP A 35 12.14 -2.10 12.18
C TRP A 35 13.55 -2.18 12.80
N GLN A 36 14.44 -1.27 12.42
CA GLN A 36 15.82 -1.21 12.91
C GLN A 36 15.89 -0.95 14.42
N GLN A 37 14.97 -0.14 14.96
CA GLN A 37 14.91 0.18 16.39
C GLN A 37 14.27 -0.92 17.25
N ARG A 38 13.54 -1.87 16.65
CA ARG A 38 12.94 -3.00 17.37
C ARG A 38 14.00 -4.00 17.84
N SER A 39 13.81 -4.50 19.06
CA SER A 39 14.55 -5.67 19.55
C SER A 39 14.19 -6.93 18.76
N GLN A 40 15.06 -7.93 18.79
CA GLN A 40 14.85 -9.21 18.12
C GLN A 40 13.49 -9.84 18.47
N ALA A 41 13.13 -9.88 19.76
CA ALA A 41 11.85 -10.43 20.21
C ALA A 41 10.63 -9.68 19.63
N HIS A 42 10.71 -8.36 19.47
CA HIS A 42 9.63 -7.58 18.85
C HIS A 42 9.56 -7.79 17.33
N ARG A 43 10.69 -8.02 16.66
CA ARG A 43 10.74 -8.36 15.24
C ARG A 43 10.11 -9.71 14.97
N GLU A 44 10.49 -10.73 15.74
CA GLU A 44 9.92 -12.08 15.67
C GLU A 44 8.41 -12.05 15.94
N LYS A 45 7.98 -11.32 16.97
CA LYS A 45 6.56 -11.12 17.26
C LYS A 45 5.83 -10.47 16.09
N LEU A 46 6.39 -9.40 15.51
CA LEU A 46 5.78 -8.73 14.36
C LEU A 46 5.61 -9.70 13.18
N LEU A 47 6.65 -10.43 12.81
CA LEU A 47 6.58 -11.40 11.69
C LEU A 47 5.60 -12.54 11.96
N ALA A 48 5.41 -12.94 13.22
CA ALA A 48 4.48 -13.99 13.60
C ALA A 48 3.02 -13.54 13.61
N THR A 49 2.74 -12.28 13.99
CA THR A 49 1.38 -11.78 14.20
C THR A 49 0.85 -10.89 13.07
N HIS A 50 1.73 -10.26 12.30
CA HIS A 50 1.35 -9.29 11.27
C HIS A 50 1.15 -10.01 9.94
N LEU A 51 -0.06 -10.53 9.74
CA LEU A 51 -0.41 -11.29 8.54
C LEU A 51 -0.58 -10.38 7.33
N PHE A 52 0.01 -10.77 6.20
CA PHE A 52 -0.18 -10.10 4.91
C PHE A 52 -1.44 -10.67 4.24
N PRO A 53 -2.50 -9.88 4.04
CA PRO A 53 -3.66 -10.35 3.31
C PRO A 53 -3.29 -10.54 1.84
N ALA A 54 -3.59 -11.72 1.30
CA ALA A 54 -3.25 -12.08 -0.06
C ALA A 54 -4.34 -12.88 -0.75
N VAL A 55 -4.47 -12.71 -2.06
CA VAL A 55 -5.27 -13.55 -2.94
C VAL A 55 -4.34 -14.54 -3.62
N ARG A 56 -4.70 -15.83 -3.61
CA ARG A 56 -3.99 -16.82 -4.41
C ARG A 56 -4.51 -16.77 -5.85
N GLY A 57 -3.65 -16.41 -6.80
CA GLY A 57 -4.00 -16.26 -8.21
C GLY A 57 -3.49 -17.40 -9.09
N PRO A 58 -3.59 -17.24 -10.41
CA PRO A 58 -3.12 -18.21 -11.40
C PRO A 58 -1.67 -18.64 -11.14
N GLU A 59 -1.38 -19.89 -11.46
CA GLU A 59 -0.06 -20.54 -11.20
C GLU A 59 0.29 -20.66 -9.71
N GLY A 60 -0.68 -20.42 -8.81
CA GLY A 60 -0.51 -20.53 -7.38
C GLY A 60 0.29 -19.38 -6.75
N ARG A 61 0.45 -18.25 -7.46
CA ARG A 61 1.14 -17.05 -6.97
C ARG A 61 0.28 -16.30 -5.96
N TYR A 62 0.91 -15.58 -5.02
CA TYR A 62 0.22 -14.84 -3.98
C TYR A 62 0.30 -13.33 -4.24
N PHE A 63 -0.86 -12.72 -4.42
CA PHE A 63 -1.03 -11.29 -4.70
C PHE A 63 -1.44 -10.58 -3.42
N ILE A 64 -0.55 -9.77 -2.84
CA ILE A 64 -0.85 -9.08 -1.57
C ILE A 64 -1.80 -7.90 -1.80
N THR A 65 -2.87 -7.81 -1.01
CA THR A 65 -3.89 -6.76 -1.16
C THR A 65 -3.66 -5.58 -0.21
N ASP A 66 -2.76 -5.72 0.76
CA ASP A 66 -2.32 -4.66 1.67
C ASP A 66 -0.86 -4.92 2.08
N HIS A 67 -0.27 -3.92 2.75
CA HIS A 67 1.05 -3.94 3.37
C HIS A 67 2.23 -3.81 2.40
N HIS A 68 2.03 -3.28 1.19
CA HIS A 68 3.11 -3.09 0.21
C HIS A 68 4.28 -2.25 0.74
N HIS A 69 4.01 -1.16 1.49
CA HIS A 69 5.08 -0.37 2.13
C HIS A 69 5.88 -1.18 3.15
N LEU A 70 5.21 -2.02 3.95
CA LEU A 70 5.88 -2.86 4.95
C LEU A 70 6.64 -3.99 4.27
N GLY A 71 6.03 -4.69 3.31
CA GLY A 71 6.67 -5.76 2.55
C GLY A 71 7.94 -5.28 1.87
N ARG A 72 7.89 -4.13 1.18
CA ARG A 72 9.08 -3.51 0.59
C ARG A 72 10.13 -3.17 1.66
N ALA A 73 9.75 -2.52 2.76
CA ALA A 73 10.67 -2.18 3.85
C ALA A 73 11.37 -3.42 4.41
N LEU A 74 10.64 -4.52 4.62
CA LEU A 74 11.18 -5.78 5.12
C LEU A 74 12.16 -6.43 4.14
N ILE A 75 11.90 -6.36 2.82
CA ILE A 75 12.86 -6.84 1.81
C ILE A 75 14.15 -6.01 1.85
N GLU A 76 14.04 -4.68 1.94
CA GLU A 76 15.21 -3.80 2.05
C GLU A 76 16.02 -4.04 3.33
N GLU A 77 15.38 -4.57 4.38
CA GLU A 77 16.00 -5.02 5.64
C GLU A 77 16.39 -6.52 5.63
N SER A 78 16.41 -7.15 4.45
CA SER A 78 16.84 -8.55 4.24
C SER A 78 16.03 -9.60 5.03
N VAL A 79 14.76 -9.34 5.29
CA VAL A 79 13.84 -10.34 5.84
C VAL A 79 13.40 -11.29 4.73
N ASP A 80 13.49 -12.60 4.97
CA ASP A 80 13.21 -13.63 3.94
C ASP A 80 11.71 -13.82 3.67
N GLY A 81 10.88 -13.89 4.71
CA GLY A 81 9.48 -14.27 4.56
C GLY A 81 8.54 -13.72 5.63
N VAL A 82 7.25 -13.83 5.34
CA VAL A 82 6.14 -13.36 6.16
C VAL A 82 5.03 -14.40 6.22
N GLN A 83 4.12 -14.22 7.16
CA GLN A 83 2.89 -15.00 7.25
C GLN A 83 1.80 -14.34 6.41
N LEU A 84 1.06 -15.13 5.62
CA LEU A 84 -0.06 -14.69 4.81
C LEU A 84 -1.39 -15.08 5.46
N GLN A 85 -2.37 -14.21 5.28
CA GLN A 85 -3.78 -14.52 5.46
C GLN A 85 -4.43 -14.63 4.09
N LEU A 86 -4.93 -15.82 3.74
CA LEU A 86 -5.62 -16.01 2.46
C LEU A 86 -6.98 -15.31 2.50
N VAL A 87 -7.13 -14.28 1.66
CA VAL A 87 -8.38 -13.53 1.46
C VAL A 87 -9.32 -14.31 0.53
N SER A 88 -8.78 -14.85 -0.55
CA SER A 88 -9.53 -15.66 -1.52
C SER A 88 -8.58 -16.56 -2.32
N ASP A 89 -9.07 -17.73 -2.76
CA ASP A 89 -8.36 -18.61 -3.70
C ASP A 89 -9.01 -18.52 -5.08
N LEU A 90 -8.36 -17.79 -5.97
CA LEU A 90 -8.71 -17.60 -7.37
C LEU A 90 -7.75 -18.31 -8.32
N SER A 91 -6.98 -19.30 -7.82
CA SER A 91 -5.95 -19.99 -8.60
C SER A 91 -6.49 -20.83 -9.77
N HIS A 92 -7.80 -21.06 -9.79
CA HIS A 92 -8.51 -21.78 -10.84
C HIS A 92 -8.90 -20.89 -12.04
N LEU A 93 -8.82 -19.56 -11.91
CA LEU A 93 -9.20 -18.62 -12.97
C LEU A 93 -8.11 -18.49 -14.05
N ALA A 94 -8.53 -18.14 -15.26
CA ALA A 94 -7.62 -17.62 -16.27
C ALA A 94 -7.10 -16.23 -15.87
N ALA A 95 -5.98 -15.80 -16.45
CA ALA A 95 -5.31 -14.56 -16.03
C ALA A 95 -6.16 -13.30 -16.28
N ASP A 96 -6.92 -13.25 -17.37
CA ASP A 96 -7.82 -12.15 -17.70
C ASP A 96 -9.02 -12.09 -16.73
N GLU A 97 -9.67 -13.23 -16.48
CA GLU A 97 -10.76 -13.33 -15.50
C GLU A 97 -10.29 -12.96 -14.09
N PHE A 98 -9.09 -13.42 -13.70
CA PHE A 98 -8.47 -13.10 -12.41
C PHE A 98 -8.40 -11.59 -12.19
N TRP A 99 -7.87 -10.83 -13.17
CA TRP A 99 -7.72 -9.38 -13.01
C TRP A 99 -9.06 -8.65 -12.99
N VAL A 100 -10.07 -9.12 -13.72
CA VAL A 100 -11.44 -8.57 -13.63
C VAL A 100 -11.99 -8.74 -12.21
N VAL A 101 -11.82 -9.91 -11.61
CA VAL A 101 -12.27 -10.17 -10.23
C VAL A 101 -11.48 -9.35 -9.21
N MET A 102 -10.15 -9.23 -9.38
CA MET A 102 -9.31 -8.40 -8.51
C MET A 102 -9.74 -6.92 -8.55
N ASP A 103 -10.03 -6.37 -9.73
CA ASP A 103 -10.49 -4.99 -9.91
C ASP A 103 -11.88 -4.77 -9.32
N HIS A 104 -12.81 -5.69 -9.57
CA HIS A 104 -14.18 -5.63 -9.04
C HIS A 104 -14.22 -5.60 -7.51
N ASN A 105 -13.36 -6.38 -6.86
CA ASN A 105 -13.26 -6.45 -5.39
C ASN A 105 -12.36 -5.36 -4.78
N GLN A 106 -11.84 -4.42 -5.58
CA GLN A 106 -10.90 -3.39 -5.13
C GLN A 106 -9.65 -3.98 -4.46
N TRP A 107 -9.14 -5.10 -4.97
CA TRP A 107 -7.91 -5.74 -4.50
C TRP A 107 -6.66 -5.34 -5.28
N VAL A 108 -6.83 -4.52 -6.32
CA VAL A 108 -5.75 -3.98 -7.16
C VAL A 108 -5.93 -2.47 -7.37
N HIS A 109 -4.82 -1.75 -7.39
CA HIS A 109 -4.74 -0.31 -7.63
C HIS A 109 -3.70 -0.02 -8.74
N PRO A 110 -4.09 -0.19 -10.03
CA PRO A 110 -3.19 -0.08 -11.16
C PRO A 110 -3.03 1.38 -11.60
N TYR A 111 -2.47 2.23 -10.74
CA TYR A 111 -2.21 3.65 -11.03
C TYR A 111 -0.74 3.97 -10.87
N ASP A 112 -0.15 4.66 -11.85
CA ASP A 112 1.25 5.08 -11.83
C ASP A 112 1.52 6.25 -10.85
N SER A 113 2.77 6.71 -10.78
CA SER A 113 3.19 7.82 -9.89
C SER A 113 2.60 9.18 -10.25
N ASN A 114 1.98 9.31 -11.44
CA ASN A 114 1.22 10.49 -11.85
C ASN A 114 -0.27 10.33 -11.54
N GLY A 115 -0.71 9.20 -10.97
CA GLY A 115 -2.12 8.85 -10.72
C GLY A 115 -2.89 8.52 -11.99
N GLN A 116 -2.21 8.05 -13.03
CA GLN A 116 -2.88 7.61 -14.25
C GLN A 116 -3.14 6.12 -14.17
N ARG A 117 -4.37 5.70 -14.44
CA ARG A 117 -4.71 4.27 -14.51
C ARG A 117 -3.93 3.61 -15.65
N ARG A 118 -3.36 2.45 -15.36
CA ARG A 118 -2.55 1.64 -16.26
C ARG A 118 -3.21 0.28 -16.51
N ASN A 119 -2.67 -0.46 -17.48
CA ASN A 119 -3.10 -1.84 -17.72
C ASN A 119 -2.62 -2.74 -16.56
N PHE A 120 -3.34 -3.83 -16.28
CA PHE A 120 -2.90 -4.79 -15.25
C PHE A 120 -1.53 -5.41 -15.54
N ALA A 121 -1.17 -5.55 -16.81
CA ALA A 121 0.15 -6.00 -17.23
C ALA A 121 1.28 -5.02 -16.88
N ASP A 122 0.96 -3.77 -16.58
CA ASP A 122 1.92 -2.76 -16.12
C ASP A 122 2.12 -2.83 -14.59
N VAL A 123 1.31 -3.60 -13.85
CA VAL A 123 1.50 -3.80 -12.40
C VAL A 123 2.82 -4.55 -12.19
N PRO A 124 3.73 -4.07 -11.31
CA PRO A 124 5.01 -4.72 -11.10
C PRO A 124 4.88 -6.17 -10.60
N GLN A 125 5.93 -6.97 -10.78
CA GLN A 125 5.97 -8.36 -10.32
C GLN A 125 6.76 -8.54 -9.01
N SER A 126 7.29 -7.44 -8.47
CA SER A 126 8.09 -7.41 -7.25
C SER A 126 7.79 -6.16 -6.44
N LEU A 127 7.81 -6.31 -5.11
CA LEU A 127 7.67 -5.19 -4.18
C LEU A 127 8.82 -4.17 -4.29
N LEU A 128 9.99 -4.59 -4.79
CA LEU A 128 11.13 -3.69 -5.04
C LEU A 128 10.91 -2.80 -6.27
N ASP A 129 10.06 -3.22 -7.21
CA ASP A 129 9.78 -2.50 -8.45
C ASP A 129 8.68 -1.45 -8.29
N LEU A 130 8.10 -1.32 -7.09
CA LEU A 130 7.12 -0.27 -6.79
C LEU A 130 7.76 1.12 -6.94
N ALA A 131 7.15 1.99 -7.73
CA ALA A 131 7.63 3.35 -7.90
C ALA A 131 7.29 4.24 -6.69
N ASP A 132 8.06 5.31 -6.50
CA ASP A 132 7.70 6.33 -5.51
C ASP A 132 6.53 7.18 -6.02
N ASP A 133 5.52 7.36 -5.19
CA ASP A 133 4.51 8.41 -5.32
C ASP A 133 4.70 9.42 -4.17
N PRO A 134 5.26 10.61 -4.46
CA PRO A 134 5.50 11.62 -3.42
C PRO A 134 4.21 12.18 -2.85
N TYR A 135 3.10 12.15 -3.61
CA TYR A 135 1.79 12.55 -3.09
C TYR A 135 1.19 11.50 -2.16
N ARG A 136 1.50 10.22 -2.37
CA ARG A 136 1.14 9.16 -1.41
C ARG A 136 1.89 9.33 -0.09
N SER A 137 3.12 9.83 -0.14
CA SER A 137 3.87 10.24 1.05
C SER A 137 3.27 11.49 1.71
N LEU A 138 2.88 12.49 0.92
CA LEU A 138 2.23 13.72 1.40
C LEU A 138 0.91 13.40 2.12
N ALA A 139 0.05 12.58 1.52
CA ALA A 139 -1.22 12.16 2.12
C ALA A 139 -1.01 11.54 3.51
N ALA A 140 -0.09 10.58 3.63
CA ALA A 140 0.25 9.99 4.92
C ALA A 140 0.75 11.03 5.96
N LYS A 141 1.53 12.02 5.54
CA LYS A 141 1.99 13.11 6.43
C LYS A 141 0.83 14.01 6.88
N VAL A 142 -0.06 14.39 5.97
CA VAL A 142 -1.25 15.19 6.28
C VAL A 142 -2.15 14.46 7.27
N ARG A 143 -2.38 13.15 7.06
CA ARG A 143 -3.14 12.31 8.01
C ARG A 143 -2.50 12.31 9.40
N ARG A 144 -1.18 12.11 9.49
CA ARG A 144 -0.45 12.14 10.78
C ARG A 144 -0.48 13.51 11.45
N ALA A 145 -0.59 14.58 10.68
CA ALA A 145 -0.75 15.95 11.17
C ALA A 145 -2.21 16.29 11.56
N GLY A 146 -3.15 15.34 11.45
CA GLY A 146 -4.55 15.55 11.80
C GLY A 146 -5.35 16.29 10.73
N GLY A 147 -4.87 16.32 9.47
CA GLY A 147 -5.58 16.98 8.38
C GLY A 147 -6.84 16.25 7.89
N TYR A 148 -6.92 14.93 8.13
CA TYR A 148 -8.10 14.09 7.88
C TYR A 148 -8.01 12.81 8.72
N GLN A 149 -9.11 12.08 8.90
CA GLN A 149 -9.12 10.86 9.73
C GLN A 149 -8.69 9.60 8.95
N LYS A 150 -8.48 8.50 9.67
CA LYS A 150 -8.14 7.23 9.02
C LYS A 150 -9.42 6.52 8.60
N ASP A 151 -9.59 6.37 7.30
CA ASP A 151 -10.72 5.66 6.73
C ASP A 151 -10.42 4.16 6.56
N LEU A 152 -11.47 3.33 6.57
CA LEU A 152 -11.40 1.91 6.29
C LEU A 152 -11.63 1.59 4.81
N THR A 153 -12.05 2.59 4.02
CA THR A 153 -12.25 2.52 2.58
C THR A 153 -10.93 2.15 1.90
N PRO A 154 -10.91 1.09 1.07
CA PRO A 154 -9.73 0.72 0.31
C PRO A 154 -9.16 1.90 -0.48
N PHE A 155 -7.84 2.06 -0.44
CA PHE A 155 -7.11 3.08 -1.19
C PHE A 155 -7.47 4.54 -0.84
N ALA A 156 -8.08 4.83 0.31
CA ALA A 156 -8.43 6.19 0.72
C ALA A 156 -7.24 7.17 0.64
N GLU A 157 -6.03 6.77 1.07
CA GLU A 157 -4.85 7.63 0.95
C GLU A 157 -4.42 7.91 -0.50
N PHE A 158 -4.77 7.06 -1.46
CA PHE A 158 -4.55 7.35 -2.87
C PHE A 158 -5.52 8.42 -3.38
N LEU A 159 -6.79 8.44 -2.93
CA LEU A 159 -7.73 9.53 -3.25
C LEU A 159 -7.23 10.88 -2.73
N TRP A 160 -6.70 10.90 -1.49
CA TRP A 160 -6.06 12.09 -0.93
C TRP A 160 -4.80 12.50 -1.70
N ALA A 161 -3.94 11.55 -2.07
CA ALA A 161 -2.76 11.83 -2.90
C ALA A 161 -3.15 12.47 -4.24
N ASP A 162 -4.17 11.92 -4.89
CA ASP A 162 -4.76 12.41 -6.12
C ASP A 162 -5.35 13.81 -5.98
N PHE A 163 -6.03 14.09 -4.88
CA PHE A 163 -6.58 15.41 -4.58
C PHE A 163 -5.47 16.46 -4.46
N PHE A 164 -4.39 16.15 -3.74
CA PHE A 164 -3.24 17.05 -3.60
C PHE A 164 -2.45 17.19 -4.90
N ARG A 165 -2.30 16.12 -5.70
CA ARG A 165 -1.57 16.16 -6.99
C ARG A 165 -2.13 17.19 -7.96
N ARG A 166 -3.44 17.41 -7.93
CA ARG A 166 -4.12 18.37 -8.80
C ARG A 166 -4.04 19.82 -8.31
N ARG A 167 -3.52 20.06 -7.10
CA ARG A 167 -3.56 21.36 -6.41
C ARG A 167 -2.20 21.88 -5.99
N ILE A 168 -1.28 20.99 -5.64
CA ILE A 168 0.08 21.32 -5.21
C ILE A 168 1.06 20.83 -6.29
N PRO A 169 1.86 21.72 -6.90
CA PRO A 169 2.80 21.34 -7.95
C PRO A 169 3.93 20.45 -7.40
N ALA A 170 4.35 19.45 -8.18
CA ALA A 170 5.37 18.48 -7.78
C ALA A 170 6.71 19.14 -7.38
N SER A 171 7.07 20.25 -8.03
CA SER A 171 8.25 21.04 -7.70
C SER A 171 8.24 21.52 -6.25
N GLN A 172 7.08 21.88 -5.71
CA GLN A 172 6.94 22.37 -4.33
C GLN A 172 7.18 21.25 -3.31
N LEU A 173 6.79 20.00 -3.60
CA LEU A 173 7.10 18.86 -2.74
C LEU A 173 8.61 18.65 -2.59
N THR A 174 9.40 19.05 -3.58
CA THR A 174 10.87 18.96 -3.54
C THR A 174 11.54 20.22 -3.00
N SER A 175 11.08 21.41 -3.37
CA SER A 175 11.74 22.67 -3.02
C SER A 175 11.39 23.17 -1.62
N ASP A 176 10.15 22.96 -1.18
CA ASP A 176 9.68 23.34 0.15
C ASP A 176 8.63 22.33 0.67
N PRO A 177 9.08 21.15 1.13
CA PRO A 177 8.19 20.10 1.62
C PRO A 177 7.32 20.55 2.81
N ASN A 178 7.82 21.49 3.63
CA ASN A 178 7.09 21.99 4.78
C ASN A 178 5.94 22.89 4.35
N ALA A 179 6.18 23.80 3.40
CA ALA A 179 5.11 24.61 2.82
C ALA A 179 4.07 23.73 2.12
N ALA A 180 4.49 22.74 1.32
CA ALA A 180 3.58 21.79 0.69
C ALA A 180 2.70 21.06 1.71
N LEU A 181 3.27 20.62 2.84
CA LEU A 181 2.49 19.99 3.92
C LEU A 181 1.48 20.95 4.55
N GLN A 182 1.89 22.19 4.86
CA GLN A 182 0.99 23.18 5.46
C GLN A 182 -0.16 23.55 4.52
N GLU A 183 0.13 23.66 3.23
CA GLU A 183 -0.89 23.89 2.20
C GLU A 183 -1.85 22.70 2.08
N ALA A 184 -1.33 21.47 2.05
CA ALA A 184 -2.14 20.26 1.97
C ALA A 184 -3.07 20.10 3.19
N ILE A 185 -2.59 20.42 4.40
CA ILE A 185 -3.43 20.44 5.62
C ILE A 185 -4.58 21.44 5.48
N LYS A 186 -4.31 22.64 4.96
CA LYS A 186 -5.36 23.65 4.72
C LYS A 186 -6.37 23.16 3.69
N LEU A 187 -5.88 22.63 2.56
CA LEU A 187 -6.73 22.09 1.50
C LEU A 187 -7.66 20.98 2.01
N ALA A 188 -7.18 20.11 2.90
CA ALA A 188 -7.98 19.05 3.48
C ALA A 188 -9.18 19.54 4.30
N GLN A 189 -9.13 20.78 4.81
CA GLN A 189 -10.20 21.40 5.60
C GLN A 189 -11.17 22.24 4.76
N THR A 190 -10.98 22.29 3.44
CA THR A 190 -11.84 23.08 2.54
C THR A 190 -13.04 22.28 2.04
N SER A 191 -14.08 22.99 1.56
CA SER A 191 -15.24 22.35 0.91
C SER A 191 -14.86 21.52 -0.32
N ASP A 192 -13.73 21.82 -0.96
CA ASP A 192 -13.22 21.03 -2.08
C ASP A 192 -12.88 19.59 -1.69
N ALA A 193 -12.54 19.34 -0.42
CA ALA A 193 -12.21 18.00 0.07
C ALA A 193 -13.44 17.21 0.55
N ALA A 194 -14.63 17.81 0.64
CA ALA A 194 -15.82 17.23 1.27
C ALA A 194 -16.36 15.93 0.64
N HIS A 195 -15.84 15.54 -0.53
CA HIS A 195 -16.19 14.31 -1.23
C HIS A 195 -15.17 13.18 -0.98
N LEU A 196 -14.10 13.46 -0.24
CA LEU A 196 -13.06 12.50 0.08
C LEU A 196 -13.43 11.72 1.35
N PRO A 197 -12.92 10.49 1.50
CA PRO A 197 -13.15 9.73 2.71
C PRO A 197 -12.58 10.47 3.92
N ASP A 198 -13.38 10.55 4.98
CA ASP A 198 -13.03 11.16 6.28
C ASP A 198 -12.54 12.63 6.25
N SER A 199 -13.07 13.43 5.31
CA SER A 199 -12.88 14.90 5.22
C SER A 199 -13.73 15.71 6.19
#